data_AF-A0A932J9Z4-F1
#
_entry.id   AF-A0A932J9Z4-F1
#
_cell.length_a   1.000
_cell.length_b   1.000
_cell.length_c   1.000
_cell.angle_alpha   90.00
_cell.angle_beta   90.00
_cell.angle_gamma   90.00
#
_symmetry.space_group_name_H-M   'P 1'
#
loop_
_entity.id
_entity.type
_entity.pdbx_description
1 polymer ?
#
loop_
_entity_poly.entity_id
_entity_poly.type
_entity_poly.pdbx_seq_one_letter_code
_entity_poly.pdbx_strand_id
1 'polypeptide(L)'
;MFKFIQKAAGLMVLLTMALAACQPAPAPTPTAAPVVADSPTQPASPAFSDEDVKHIVALSKMKGHLIVSLPLWEAGEFELAATHAGHPVEELFNVVADELKATNADVALKDALDGYVTLAGAAGEAATVKAAHQAALDAVAAAGQTLVGALTGDPAFQGEVIHGLLEGVEEEYAEAVSEGKIAEVVEYQDALGFLTVAKEHYEAIEAVVKAEHPNEHEEIEEQFIKLEAAFPGVTPLEQAVDPEEVEEHVDKIVAELREAVGLGETVTQSPAEVVAAIREKVDRSLEEYKEGKNDEAYELAASAYLDGFEHLEGDLLSKDKELVETLETQFKDLRDGIKAGKPLADLETLAGEINANLDKAEALLK
;
A
#
# COMPACT_ATOMS: atom_id res chain seq x y z
N MET A 1 -49.40 43.66 15.55
CA MET A 1 -50.29 43.76 14.38
C MET A 1 -50.14 42.46 13.62
N PHE A 2 -51.03 41.46 13.85
CA PHE A 2 -52.15 41.09 12.97
C PHE A 2 -51.72 40.88 11.50
N LYS A 3 -51.98 39.77 10.79
CA LYS A 3 -52.65 38.48 11.06
C LYS A 3 -52.41 37.61 9.81
N PHE A 4 -52.27 36.29 9.98
CA PHE A 4 -52.60 35.27 8.96
C PHE A 4 -54.00 35.50 8.37
N ILE A 5 -54.27 35.04 7.13
CA ILE A 5 -55.49 34.28 6.75
C ILE A 5 -55.31 33.64 5.35
N GLN A 6 -55.51 32.33 5.35
CA GLN A 6 -55.69 31.37 4.26
C GLN A 6 -57.13 31.48 3.69
N LYS A 7 -57.36 31.17 2.40
CA LYS A 7 -58.67 30.63 1.97
C LYS A 7 -58.60 29.87 0.65
N ALA A 8 -59.15 28.66 0.71
CA ALA A 8 -59.34 27.72 -0.39
C ALA A 8 -60.78 27.77 -0.94
N ALA A 9 -60.95 27.07 -2.07
CA ALA A 9 -62.15 26.44 -2.62
C ALA A 9 -63.10 27.26 -3.52
N GLY A 10 -63.43 26.66 -4.68
CA GLY A 10 -64.47 27.10 -5.60
C GLY A 10 -64.53 26.31 -6.91
N LEU A 11 -65.04 25.08 -6.84
CA LEU A 11 -65.36 24.15 -7.94
C LEU A 11 -66.49 24.69 -8.84
N MET A 12 -66.37 24.58 -10.18
CA MET A 12 -67.55 24.54 -11.05
C MET A 12 -67.32 23.63 -12.27
N VAL A 13 -68.05 22.52 -12.26
CA VAL A 13 -68.14 21.49 -13.29
C VAL A 13 -69.07 21.97 -14.40
N LEU A 14 -68.67 21.83 -15.66
CA LEU A 14 -69.55 21.98 -16.82
C LEU A 14 -69.48 20.71 -17.67
N LEU A 15 -70.58 19.97 -17.58
CA LEU A 15 -70.89 18.71 -18.25
C LEU A 15 -71.25 18.99 -19.72
N THR A 16 -70.54 18.37 -20.66
CA THR A 16 -71.01 18.24 -22.05
C THR A 16 -71.03 16.76 -22.43
N MET A 17 -72.21 16.29 -22.79
CA MET A 17 -72.45 14.96 -23.36
C MET A 17 -71.99 14.92 -24.82
N ALA A 18 -71.25 13.88 -25.19
CA ALA A 18 -71.15 13.41 -26.57
C ALA A 18 -71.35 11.88 -26.59
N LEU A 19 -72.27 11.45 -27.46
CA LEU A 19 -72.64 10.07 -27.76
C LEU A 19 -71.76 9.49 -28.88
N ALA A 20 -71.69 8.14 -28.90
CA ALA A 20 -71.26 7.25 -30.00
C ALA A 20 -69.74 6.93 -30.04
N ALA A 21 -69.28 5.70 -30.29
CA ALA A 21 -69.90 4.43 -30.68
C ALA A 21 -69.06 3.24 -30.14
N CYS A 22 -69.68 2.05 -29.97
CA CYS A 22 -68.98 0.80 -29.65
C CYS A 22 -68.00 0.39 -30.77
N GLN A 23 -66.74 0.16 -30.39
CA GLN A 23 -65.79 -0.70 -31.13
C GLN A 23 -65.31 -1.82 -30.21
N PRO A 24 -65.21 -3.08 -30.69
CA PRO A 24 -64.68 -4.18 -29.89
C PRO A 24 -63.16 -4.04 -29.71
N ALA A 25 -62.69 -4.26 -28.48
CA ALA A 25 -61.28 -4.22 -28.13
C ALA A 25 -60.48 -5.35 -28.81
N PRO A 26 -59.23 -5.11 -29.24
CA PRO A 26 -58.33 -6.16 -29.72
C PRO A 26 -57.81 -7.01 -28.55
N ALA A 27 -57.56 -8.30 -28.83
CA ALA A 27 -57.05 -9.27 -27.86
C ALA A 27 -55.64 -8.91 -27.33
N PRO A 28 -55.30 -9.22 -26.07
CA PRO A 28 -53.99 -8.93 -25.51
C PRO A 28 -52.91 -9.83 -26.15
N THR A 29 -51.78 -9.22 -26.50
CA THR A 29 -50.54 -9.89 -26.91
C THR A 29 -49.91 -10.57 -25.70
N PRO A 30 -49.31 -11.77 -25.82
CA PRO A 30 -48.68 -12.44 -24.68
C PRO A 30 -47.43 -11.69 -24.23
N THR A 31 -47.43 -11.28 -22.96
CA THR A 31 -46.29 -10.69 -22.25
C THR A 31 -45.11 -11.68 -22.23
N ALA A 32 -43.96 -11.28 -22.76
CA ALA A 32 -42.72 -12.02 -22.59
C ALA A 32 -42.32 -12.04 -21.12
N ALA A 33 -41.97 -13.22 -20.61
CA ALA A 33 -41.48 -13.41 -19.25
C ALA A 33 -40.18 -12.60 -19.02
N PRO A 34 -39.92 -12.11 -17.80
CA PRO A 34 -38.69 -11.39 -17.50
C PRO A 34 -37.52 -12.37 -17.60
N VAL A 35 -36.51 -12.02 -18.39
CA VAL A 35 -35.23 -12.71 -18.40
C VAL A 35 -34.54 -12.35 -17.09
N VAL A 36 -34.42 -13.32 -16.19
CA VAL A 36 -33.57 -13.19 -15.00
C VAL A 36 -32.13 -13.24 -15.50
N ALA A 37 -31.45 -12.09 -15.48
CA ALA A 37 -30.02 -12.04 -15.66
C ALA A 37 -29.39 -12.51 -14.35
N ASP A 38 -29.00 -13.79 -14.31
CA ASP A 38 -28.17 -14.33 -13.24
C ASP A 38 -26.75 -14.43 -13.80
N SER A 39 -25.94 -13.45 -13.47
CA SER A 39 -24.48 -13.50 -13.59
C SER A 39 -23.95 -12.66 -12.43
N PRO A 40 -23.09 -13.22 -11.56
CA PRO A 40 -22.44 -12.40 -10.54
C PRO A 40 -21.64 -11.33 -11.28
N THR A 41 -22.00 -10.07 -11.05
CA THR A 41 -21.23 -8.92 -11.51
C THR A 41 -19.83 -9.10 -10.94
N GLN A 42 -18.85 -9.33 -11.81
CA GLN A 42 -17.45 -9.21 -11.43
C GLN A 42 -17.28 -7.85 -10.73
N PRO A 43 -16.63 -7.77 -9.55
CA PRO A 43 -16.40 -6.49 -8.91
C PRO A 43 -15.75 -5.57 -9.94
N ALA A 44 -16.26 -4.33 -10.03
CA ALA A 44 -15.68 -3.35 -10.93
C ALA A 44 -14.19 -3.22 -10.60
N SER A 45 -13.33 -3.24 -11.62
CA SER A 45 -11.91 -2.95 -11.43
C SER A 45 -11.78 -1.60 -10.68
N PRO A 46 -10.82 -1.47 -9.76
CA PRO A 46 -10.59 -0.21 -9.07
C PRO A 46 -10.38 0.93 -10.08
N ALA A 47 -10.77 2.13 -9.69
CA ALA A 47 -10.71 3.32 -10.55
C ALA A 47 -9.27 3.85 -10.77
N PHE A 48 -8.28 3.17 -10.20
CA PHE A 48 -6.86 3.49 -10.19
C PHE A 48 -6.03 2.25 -10.56
N SER A 49 -4.79 2.48 -11.01
CA SER A 49 -3.82 1.43 -11.33
C SER A 49 -2.76 1.28 -10.24
N ASP A 50 -2.06 0.15 -10.24
CA ASP A 50 -0.93 -0.09 -9.33
C ASP A 50 0.18 0.97 -9.49
N GLU A 51 0.36 1.49 -10.70
CA GLU A 51 1.32 2.57 -10.96
C GLU A 51 0.87 3.90 -10.33
N ASP A 52 -0.44 4.18 -10.29
CA ASP A 52 -0.97 5.37 -9.59
C ASP A 52 -0.69 5.28 -8.08
N VAL A 53 -0.84 4.10 -7.48
CA VAL A 53 -0.53 3.84 -6.07
C VAL A 53 0.97 4.02 -5.84
N LYS A 54 1.81 3.35 -6.63
CA LYS A 54 3.27 3.40 -6.53
C LYS A 54 3.82 4.83 -6.62
N HIS A 55 3.33 5.64 -7.54
CA HIS A 55 3.74 7.04 -7.64
C HIS A 55 3.42 7.84 -6.39
N ILE A 56 2.29 7.57 -5.75
CA ILE A 56 1.85 8.33 -4.59
C ILE A 56 2.48 7.84 -3.32
N VAL A 57 2.71 6.54 -3.17
CA VAL A 57 3.58 6.00 -2.12
C VAL A 57 4.96 6.66 -2.21
N ALA A 58 5.57 6.76 -3.40
CA ALA A 58 6.86 7.43 -3.56
C ALA A 58 6.83 8.91 -3.15
N LEU A 59 5.84 9.68 -3.61
CA LEU A 59 5.70 11.09 -3.22
C LEU A 59 5.39 11.27 -1.72
N SER A 60 4.65 10.34 -1.12
CA SER A 60 4.34 10.35 0.30
C SER A 60 5.55 9.96 1.15
N LYS A 61 6.38 9.01 0.72
CA LYS A 61 7.69 8.73 1.33
C LYS A 61 8.62 9.96 1.24
N MET A 62 8.64 10.68 0.09
CA MET A 62 9.37 11.95 0.00
C MET A 62 8.90 12.97 1.03
N LYS A 63 7.58 13.12 1.19
CA LYS A 63 6.98 13.98 2.22
C LYS A 63 7.42 13.56 3.62
N GLY A 64 7.46 12.25 3.89
CA GLY A 64 7.91 11.67 5.17
C GLY A 64 9.32 12.13 5.55
N HIS A 65 10.30 11.93 4.66
CA HIS A 65 11.67 12.38 4.94
C HIS A 65 11.76 13.91 5.12
N LEU A 66 11.01 14.69 4.33
CA LEU A 66 10.98 16.14 4.49
C LEU A 66 10.43 16.55 5.86
N ILE A 67 9.36 15.91 6.34
CA ILE A 67 8.78 16.15 7.68
C ILE A 67 9.79 15.88 8.79
N VAL A 68 10.62 14.84 8.64
CA VAL A 68 11.65 14.44 9.60
C VAL A 68 12.87 15.36 9.56
N SER A 69 13.27 15.81 8.36
CA SER A 69 14.45 16.63 8.13
C SER A 69 14.42 17.98 8.88
N LEU A 70 13.28 18.69 8.87
CA LEU A 70 13.23 20.03 9.47
C LEU A 70 13.40 20.03 11.01
N PRO A 71 12.72 19.17 11.79
CA PRO A 71 12.98 19.04 13.22
C PRO A 71 14.44 18.73 13.58
N LEU A 72 15.11 17.88 12.77
CA LEU A 72 16.54 17.60 12.94
C LEU A 72 17.39 18.85 12.71
N TRP A 73 17.09 19.61 11.66
CA TRP A 73 17.75 20.89 11.39
C TRP A 73 17.56 21.87 12.56
N GLU A 74 16.34 21.97 13.09
CA GLU A 74 16.02 22.83 14.23
C GLU A 74 16.74 22.42 15.53
N ALA A 75 17.01 21.12 15.69
CA ALA A 75 17.81 20.57 16.77
C ALA A 75 19.33 20.80 16.59
N GLY A 76 19.75 21.25 15.40
CA GLY A 76 21.16 21.41 15.04
C GLY A 76 21.84 20.14 14.51
N GLU A 77 21.06 19.08 14.27
CA GLU A 77 21.50 17.80 13.71
C GLU A 77 21.56 17.89 12.18
N PHE A 78 22.42 18.76 11.67
CA PHE A 78 22.44 19.11 10.23
C PHE A 78 22.83 17.96 9.31
N GLU A 79 23.68 17.02 9.75
CA GLU A 79 24.06 15.85 8.95
C GLU A 79 22.86 14.91 8.75
N LEU A 80 22.10 14.65 9.82
CA LEU A 80 20.86 13.87 9.73
C LEU A 80 19.81 14.63 8.91
N ALA A 81 19.64 15.93 9.14
CA ALA A 81 18.71 16.75 8.36
C ALA A 81 19.01 16.72 6.86
N ALA A 82 20.29 16.77 6.47
CA ALA A 82 20.71 16.64 5.07
C ALA A 82 20.46 15.25 4.49
N THR A 83 20.69 14.19 5.27
CA THR A 83 20.43 12.80 4.87
C THR A 83 18.96 12.64 4.47
N HIS A 84 18.05 12.97 5.38
CA HIS A 84 16.60 12.98 5.13
C HIS A 84 16.17 13.91 3.99
N ALA A 85 16.78 15.10 3.88
CA ALA A 85 16.47 15.99 2.75
C ALA A 85 16.89 15.37 1.41
N GLY A 86 17.93 14.53 1.40
CA GLY A 86 18.54 13.89 0.24
C GLY A 86 17.78 12.67 -0.30
N HIS A 87 17.24 11.81 0.57
CA HIS A 87 16.52 10.57 0.18
C HIS A 87 15.44 10.81 -0.91
N PRO A 88 14.59 11.86 -0.82
CA PRO A 88 13.64 12.20 -1.89
C PRO A 88 14.26 12.32 -3.30
N VAL A 89 15.47 12.86 -3.38
CA VAL A 89 16.18 13.10 -4.65
C VAL A 89 16.94 11.86 -5.11
N GLU A 90 17.59 11.18 -4.17
CA GLU A 90 18.55 10.11 -4.47
C GLU A 90 17.85 8.78 -4.77
N GLU A 91 16.71 8.52 -4.13
CA GLU A 91 16.04 7.21 -4.15
C GLU A 91 14.66 7.29 -4.80
N LEU A 92 13.86 8.30 -4.45
CA LEU A 92 12.44 8.31 -4.77
C LEU A 92 12.10 9.07 -6.06
N PHE A 93 12.86 10.10 -6.44
CA PHE A 93 12.50 10.98 -7.56
C PHE A 93 12.35 10.23 -8.88
N ASN A 94 13.21 9.24 -9.13
CA ASN A 94 13.18 8.48 -10.38
C ASN A 94 11.91 7.64 -10.54
N VAL A 95 11.20 7.33 -9.45
CA VAL A 95 9.95 6.57 -9.49
C VAL A 95 8.84 7.35 -10.20
N VAL A 96 8.86 8.69 -10.14
CA VAL A 96 7.80 9.56 -10.68
C VAL A 96 8.28 10.45 -11.83
N ALA A 97 9.57 10.38 -12.18
CA ALA A 97 10.21 11.35 -13.05
C ALA A 97 9.62 11.34 -14.47
N ASP A 98 9.35 10.18 -15.04
CA ASP A 98 8.90 10.06 -16.43
C ASP A 98 7.46 10.58 -16.61
N GLU A 99 6.57 10.28 -15.67
CA GLU A 99 5.18 10.72 -15.65
C GLU A 99 5.05 12.22 -15.36
N LEU A 100 5.86 12.74 -14.43
CA LEU A 100 5.91 14.17 -14.18
C LEU A 100 6.52 14.93 -15.38
N LYS A 101 7.47 14.33 -16.09
CA LYS A 101 8.03 14.93 -17.31
C LYS A 101 7.03 15.00 -18.44
N ALA A 102 6.12 14.02 -18.55
CA ALA A 102 5.02 14.06 -19.51
C ALA A 102 4.07 15.25 -19.27
N THR A 103 4.02 15.76 -18.04
CA THR A 103 3.21 16.92 -17.64
C THR A 103 4.02 18.21 -17.43
N ASN A 104 5.35 18.17 -17.59
CA ASN A 104 6.32 19.23 -17.28
C ASN A 104 6.31 19.67 -15.81
N ALA A 105 5.97 18.75 -14.89
CA ALA A 105 5.99 18.97 -13.45
C ALA A 105 7.30 18.49 -12.79
N ASP A 106 8.12 17.72 -13.52
CA ASP A 106 9.37 17.11 -13.03
C ASP A 106 10.39 18.15 -12.56
N VAL A 107 10.62 19.19 -13.38
CA VAL A 107 11.62 20.24 -13.09
C VAL A 107 11.26 21.00 -11.82
N ALA A 108 9.98 21.33 -11.65
CA ALA A 108 9.52 22.09 -10.48
C ALA A 108 9.71 21.30 -9.18
N LEU A 109 9.41 19.99 -9.19
CA LEU A 109 9.67 19.11 -8.07
C LEU A 109 11.17 19.02 -7.78
N LYS A 110 11.98 18.72 -8.80
CA LYS A 110 13.43 18.53 -8.63
C LYS A 110 14.13 19.78 -8.10
N ASP A 111 13.82 20.95 -8.66
CA ASP A 111 14.42 22.23 -8.25
C ASP A 111 14.07 22.56 -6.79
N ALA A 112 12.84 22.27 -6.35
CA ALA A 112 12.42 22.51 -4.98
C ALA A 112 13.14 21.59 -3.98
N LEU A 113 13.24 20.29 -4.30
CA LEU A 113 13.97 19.32 -3.50
C LEU A 113 15.47 19.69 -3.39
N ASP A 114 16.14 19.95 -4.52
CA ASP A 114 17.56 20.34 -4.55
C ASP A 114 17.81 21.65 -3.79
N GLY A 115 16.87 22.59 -3.90
CA GLY A 115 16.91 23.86 -3.17
C GLY A 115 16.89 23.66 -1.66
N TYR A 116 16.10 22.72 -1.15
CA TYR A 116 16.05 22.40 0.27
C TYR A 116 17.29 21.59 0.72
N VAL A 117 17.70 20.56 -0.03
CA VAL A 117 18.92 19.76 0.25
C VAL A 117 20.13 20.66 0.45
N THR A 118 20.29 21.66 -0.40
CA THR A 118 21.41 22.63 -0.33
C THR A 118 21.47 23.37 1.02
N LEU A 119 20.34 23.56 1.69
CA LEU A 119 20.22 24.34 2.92
C LEU A 119 20.19 23.48 4.18
N ALA A 120 19.72 22.22 4.10
CA ALA A 120 19.54 21.36 5.26
C ALA A 120 20.85 20.92 5.93
N GLY A 121 21.97 20.87 5.20
CA GLY A 121 23.25 20.38 5.72
C GLY A 121 24.07 21.35 6.58
N ALA A 122 23.57 22.54 6.89
CA ALA A 122 24.28 23.49 7.73
C ALA A 122 23.37 24.47 8.45
N ALA A 123 23.92 25.10 9.51
CA ALA A 123 23.28 26.24 10.15
C ALA A 123 23.04 27.38 9.14
N GLY A 124 21.87 28.00 9.22
CA GLY A 124 21.41 29.00 8.28
C GLY A 124 20.37 29.93 8.90
N GLU A 125 19.89 30.88 8.10
CA GLU A 125 18.80 31.76 8.51
C GLU A 125 17.49 30.96 8.51
N ALA A 126 16.83 30.88 9.67
CA ALA A 126 15.70 29.97 9.89
C ALA A 126 14.52 30.22 8.95
N ALA A 127 14.20 31.47 8.62
CA ALA A 127 13.09 31.76 7.69
C ALA A 127 13.40 31.25 6.28
N THR A 128 14.67 31.34 5.84
CA THR A 128 15.13 30.85 4.54
C THR A 128 15.06 29.33 4.45
N VAL A 129 15.55 28.61 5.47
CA VAL A 129 15.50 27.14 5.48
C VAL A 129 14.06 26.64 5.53
N LYS A 130 13.23 27.21 6.41
CA LYS A 130 11.80 26.86 6.50
C LYS A 130 11.02 27.17 5.23
N ALA A 131 11.35 28.26 4.54
CA ALA A 131 10.72 28.58 3.26
C ALA A 131 11.09 27.57 2.16
N ALA A 132 12.35 27.13 2.11
CA ALA A 132 12.79 26.10 1.16
C ALA A 132 12.16 24.73 1.47
N HIS A 133 12.09 24.35 2.75
CA HIS A 133 11.39 23.15 3.21
C HIS A 133 9.92 23.16 2.78
N GLN A 134 9.21 24.26 3.05
CA GLN A 134 7.82 24.41 2.64
C GLN A 134 7.66 24.35 1.11
N ALA A 135 8.58 24.96 0.36
CA ALA A 135 8.56 24.90 -1.10
C ALA A 135 8.74 23.46 -1.62
N ALA A 136 9.57 22.64 -0.97
CA ALA A 136 9.72 21.22 -1.27
C ALA A 136 8.41 20.44 -0.99
N LEU A 137 7.79 20.64 0.18
CA LEU A 137 6.50 20.03 0.52
C LEU A 137 5.39 20.43 -0.47
N ASP A 138 5.31 21.72 -0.83
CA ASP A 138 4.34 22.24 -1.78
C ASP A 138 4.54 21.63 -3.17
N ALA A 139 5.80 21.43 -3.59
CA ALA A 139 6.13 20.82 -4.87
C ALA A 139 5.78 19.33 -4.91
N VAL A 140 6.02 18.58 -3.83
CA VAL A 140 5.57 17.18 -3.68
C VAL A 140 4.04 17.09 -3.78
N ALA A 141 3.32 17.96 -3.06
CA ALA A 141 1.86 18.02 -3.14
C ALA A 141 1.34 18.35 -4.54
N ALA A 142 1.98 19.31 -5.23
CA ALA A 142 1.63 19.67 -6.60
C ALA A 142 1.90 18.54 -7.61
N ALA A 143 2.97 17.77 -7.42
CA ALA A 143 3.27 16.57 -8.19
C ALA A 143 2.18 15.51 -8.00
N GLY A 144 1.78 15.23 -6.75
CA GLY A 144 0.70 14.28 -6.45
C GLY A 144 -0.64 14.72 -7.07
N GLN A 145 -0.99 16.00 -6.95
CA GLN A 145 -2.19 16.56 -7.59
C GLN A 145 -2.16 16.43 -9.12
N THR A 146 -0.98 16.50 -9.73
CA THR A 146 -0.80 16.36 -11.18
C THR A 146 -0.99 14.92 -11.65
N LEU A 147 -0.47 13.95 -10.89
CA LEU A 147 -0.54 12.53 -11.25
C LEU A 147 -1.92 11.93 -10.94
N VAL A 148 -2.42 12.13 -9.71
CA VAL A 148 -3.60 11.39 -9.20
C VAL A 148 -4.70 12.30 -8.67
N GLY A 149 -4.71 13.58 -9.02
CA GLY A 149 -5.59 14.58 -8.40
C GLY A 149 -7.09 14.25 -8.36
N ALA A 150 -7.58 13.35 -9.21
CA ALA A 150 -8.96 12.86 -9.20
C ALA A 150 -9.22 11.74 -8.18
N LEU A 151 -8.17 11.06 -7.70
CA LEU A 151 -8.18 9.90 -6.80
C LEU A 151 -7.93 10.29 -5.34
N THR A 152 -7.50 11.52 -5.05
CA THR A 152 -7.08 11.93 -3.69
C THR A 152 -8.18 11.82 -2.63
N GLY A 153 -9.45 11.73 -3.02
CA GLY A 153 -10.58 11.53 -2.10
C GLY A 153 -11.22 10.14 -2.17
N ASP A 154 -10.64 9.21 -2.94
CA ASP A 154 -11.14 7.84 -3.07
C ASP A 154 -10.63 6.99 -1.88
N PRO A 155 -11.50 6.46 -1.01
CA PRO A 155 -11.07 5.69 0.15
C PRO A 155 -10.27 4.43 -0.19
N ALA A 156 -10.63 3.74 -1.28
CA ALA A 156 -9.92 2.53 -1.70
C ALA A 156 -8.51 2.88 -2.21
N PHE A 157 -8.37 3.98 -2.95
CA PHE A 157 -7.05 4.46 -3.36
C PHE A 157 -6.18 4.84 -2.16
N GLN A 158 -6.75 5.59 -1.21
CA GLN A 158 -6.04 5.97 0.02
C GLN A 158 -5.67 4.75 0.86
N GLY A 159 -6.51 3.72 0.90
CA GLY A 159 -6.23 2.44 1.55
C GLY A 159 -4.95 1.77 1.04
N GLU A 160 -4.80 1.65 -0.29
CA GLU A 160 -3.59 1.06 -0.90
C GLU A 160 -2.35 1.96 -0.71
N VAL A 161 -2.50 3.29 -0.70
CA VAL A 161 -1.40 4.22 -0.40
C VAL A 161 -0.93 4.09 1.06
N ILE A 162 -1.88 3.99 2.01
CA ILE A 162 -1.57 3.79 3.43
C ILE A 162 -0.85 2.45 3.62
N HIS A 163 -1.32 1.39 2.96
CA HIS A 163 -0.68 0.08 2.99
C HIS A 163 0.80 0.16 2.54
N GLY A 164 1.09 0.71 1.36
CA GLY A 164 2.47 0.84 0.88
C GLY A 164 3.37 1.77 1.70
N LEU A 165 2.79 2.70 2.47
CA LEU A 165 3.54 3.49 3.45
C LEU A 165 3.85 2.69 4.71
N LEU A 166 2.91 1.88 5.20
CA LEU A 166 3.09 1.05 6.39
C LEU A 166 4.02 -0.15 6.13
N GLU A 167 4.03 -0.74 4.93
CA GLU A 167 5.08 -1.69 4.51
C GLU A 167 6.47 -1.04 4.67
N GLY A 168 6.62 0.22 4.24
CA GLY A 168 7.85 0.99 4.49
C GLY A 168 8.11 1.27 5.96
N VAL A 169 7.11 1.34 6.83
CA VAL A 169 7.34 1.50 8.28
C VAL A 169 7.96 0.22 8.85
N GLU A 170 7.48 -0.95 8.43
CA GLU A 170 7.99 -2.25 8.87
C GLU A 170 9.43 -2.48 8.43
N GLU A 171 9.70 -2.30 7.13
CA GLU A 171 11.03 -2.47 6.53
C GLU A 171 12.07 -1.61 7.27
N GLU A 172 11.84 -0.29 7.33
CA GLU A 172 12.80 0.65 7.91
C GLU A 172 12.94 0.49 9.43
N TYR A 173 11.86 0.18 10.15
CA TYR A 173 11.95 -0.06 11.60
C TYR A 173 12.70 -1.36 11.92
N ALA A 174 12.49 -2.42 11.14
CA ALA A 174 13.22 -3.67 11.31
C ALA A 174 14.72 -3.47 11.06
N GLU A 175 15.09 -2.72 10.02
CA GLU A 175 16.48 -2.34 9.73
C GLU A 175 17.09 -1.47 10.84
N ALA A 176 16.29 -0.60 11.46
CA ALA A 176 16.71 0.25 12.56
C ALA A 176 17.12 -0.52 13.82
N VAL A 177 16.52 -1.69 14.08
CA VAL A 177 16.64 -2.41 15.36
C VAL A 177 17.74 -3.47 15.32
N SER A 178 18.66 -3.40 16.28
CA SER A 178 19.65 -4.46 16.53
C SER A 178 19.86 -4.67 18.02
N GLU A 179 19.87 -5.94 18.45
CA GLU A 179 20.02 -6.33 19.87
C GLU A 179 19.03 -5.62 20.82
N GLY A 180 17.80 -5.38 20.34
CA GLY A 180 16.73 -4.69 21.09
C GLY A 180 16.95 -3.18 21.25
N LYS A 181 17.78 -2.55 20.42
CA LYS A 181 18.01 -1.09 20.44
C LYS A 181 17.92 -0.53 19.03
N ILE A 182 17.62 0.76 18.93
CA ILE A 182 17.77 1.49 17.68
C ILE A 182 19.27 1.68 17.41
N ALA A 183 19.80 0.88 16.48
CA ALA A 183 21.20 0.89 16.05
C ALA A 183 21.40 1.81 14.84
N GLU A 184 20.46 1.79 13.89
CA GLU A 184 20.45 2.68 12.74
C GLU A 184 19.35 3.74 12.93
N VAL A 185 19.78 4.93 13.37
CA VAL A 185 18.86 6.03 13.72
C VAL A 185 18.19 6.64 12.48
N VAL A 186 18.84 6.55 11.31
CA VAL A 186 18.28 7.04 10.04
C VAL A 186 17.05 6.21 9.66
N GLU A 187 17.14 4.88 9.68
CA GLU A 187 16.01 4.01 9.30
C GLU A 187 14.83 4.15 10.28
N TYR A 188 15.09 4.30 11.59
CA TYR A 188 14.03 4.63 12.56
C TYR A 188 13.33 5.95 12.23
N GLN A 189 14.10 6.95 11.77
CA GLN A 189 13.59 8.26 11.41
C GLN A 189 12.82 8.21 10.08
N ASP A 190 13.21 7.36 9.14
CA ASP A 190 12.48 7.11 7.90
C ASP A 190 11.12 6.46 8.19
N ALA A 191 11.10 5.40 9.02
CA ALA A 191 9.88 4.79 9.53
C ALA A 191 8.94 5.82 10.22
N LEU A 192 9.48 6.70 11.06
CA LEU A 192 8.71 7.79 11.69
C LEU A 192 8.06 8.71 10.64
N GLY A 193 8.81 9.08 9.61
CA GLY A 193 8.31 9.93 8.52
C GLY A 193 7.16 9.25 7.76
N PHE A 194 7.32 7.97 7.43
CA PHE A 194 6.33 7.20 6.70
C PHE A 194 5.07 6.97 7.53
N LEU A 195 5.20 6.63 8.81
CA LEU A 195 4.06 6.50 9.73
C LEU A 195 3.28 7.81 9.86
N THR A 196 3.99 8.94 9.98
CA THR A 196 3.37 10.26 10.08
C THR A 196 2.51 10.54 8.85
N VAL A 197 3.03 10.26 7.65
CA VAL A 197 2.30 10.50 6.41
C VAL A 197 1.17 9.49 6.21
N ALA A 198 1.36 8.22 6.58
CA ALA A 198 0.31 7.20 6.56
C ALA A 198 -0.91 7.63 7.39
N LYS A 199 -0.67 8.20 8.58
CA LYS A 199 -1.73 8.75 9.43
C LYS A 199 -2.43 9.95 8.79
N GLU A 200 -1.70 10.87 8.16
CA GLU A 200 -2.31 11.98 7.42
C GLU A 200 -3.21 11.50 6.26
N HIS A 201 -2.83 10.41 5.58
CA HIS A 201 -3.67 9.78 4.56
C HIS A 201 -4.93 9.18 5.16
N TYR A 202 -4.83 8.53 6.33
CA TYR A 202 -6.00 8.02 7.05
C TYR A 202 -6.94 9.14 7.48
N GLU A 203 -6.41 10.23 8.05
CA GLU A 203 -7.18 11.41 8.46
C GLU A 203 -7.97 12.04 7.29
N ALA A 204 -7.46 11.93 6.06
CA ALA A 204 -8.15 12.41 4.86
C ALA A 204 -9.42 11.61 4.54
N ILE A 205 -9.52 10.35 4.97
CA ILE A 205 -10.67 9.46 4.75
C ILE A 205 -11.40 9.07 6.04
N GLU A 206 -10.89 9.46 7.22
CA GLU A 206 -11.40 9.10 8.55
C GLU A 206 -12.91 9.40 8.66
N ALA A 207 -13.35 10.55 8.15
CA ALA A 207 -14.76 10.94 8.20
C ALA A 207 -15.69 9.97 7.45
N VAL A 208 -15.21 9.36 6.36
CA VAL A 208 -15.95 8.35 5.60
C VAL A 208 -15.91 7.01 6.34
N VAL A 209 -14.71 6.56 6.71
CA VAL A 209 -14.50 5.30 7.43
C VAL A 209 -15.31 5.28 8.73
N LYS A 210 -15.22 6.30 9.58
CA LYS A 210 -15.99 6.43 10.82
C LYS A 210 -17.51 6.41 10.60
N ALA A 211 -18.00 6.96 9.48
CA ALA A 211 -19.42 7.04 9.21
C ALA A 211 -20.02 5.71 8.73
N GLU A 212 -19.25 4.94 7.96
CA GLU A 212 -19.69 3.70 7.31
C GLU A 212 -19.24 2.44 8.08
N HIS A 213 -18.07 2.51 8.73
CA HIS A 213 -17.32 1.43 9.38
C HIS A 213 -16.76 1.90 10.75
N PRO A 214 -17.64 2.19 11.74
CA PRO A 214 -17.22 2.78 13.00
C PRO A 214 -16.39 1.85 13.90
N ASN A 215 -16.51 0.53 13.77
CA ASN A 215 -15.72 -0.40 14.58
C ASN A 215 -14.29 -0.46 14.04
N GLU A 216 -14.17 -0.64 12.73
CA GLU A 216 -12.90 -0.65 11.99
C GLU A 216 -12.16 0.68 12.23
N HIS A 217 -12.88 1.81 12.24
CA HIS A 217 -12.31 3.09 12.65
C HIS A 217 -11.70 3.09 14.07
N GLU A 218 -12.42 2.56 15.06
CA GLU A 218 -11.92 2.50 16.44
C GLU A 218 -10.68 1.59 16.54
N GLU A 219 -10.66 0.47 15.81
CA GLU A 219 -9.55 -0.49 15.80
C GLU A 219 -8.30 0.06 15.08
N ILE A 220 -8.48 0.76 13.96
CA ILE A 220 -7.42 1.47 13.23
C ILE A 220 -6.79 2.56 14.10
N GLU A 221 -7.62 3.41 14.71
CA GLU A 221 -7.13 4.48 15.62
C GLU A 221 -6.36 3.90 16.82
N GLU A 222 -6.85 2.79 17.39
CA GLU A 222 -6.16 2.12 18.48
C GLU A 222 -4.77 1.63 18.05
N GLN A 223 -4.64 1.04 16.87
CA GLN A 223 -3.34 0.56 16.39
C GLN A 223 -2.40 1.71 16.01
N PHE A 224 -2.88 2.78 15.38
CA PHE A 224 -2.05 3.98 15.13
C PHE A 224 -1.51 4.55 16.43
N ILE A 225 -2.31 4.61 17.51
CA ILE A 225 -1.84 5.07 18.83
C ILE A 225 -0.72 4.18 19.37
N LYS A 226 -0.79 2.85 19.16
CA LYS A 226 0.25 1.92 19.60
C LYS A 226 1.53 2.06 18.77
N LEU A 227 1.41 2.19 17.46
CA LEU A 227 2.55 2.49 16.59
C LEU A 227 3.21 3.80 17.01
N GLU A 228 2.46 4.89 17.14
CA GLU A 228 3.00 6.19 17.56
C GLU A 228 3.73 6.14 18.92
N ALA A 229 3.37 5.21 19.81
CA ALA A 229 4.08 5.03 21.07
C ALA A 229 5.51 4.48 20.88
N ALA A 230 5.78 3.73 19.80
CA ALA A 230 7.12 3.31 19.40
C ALA A 230 7.96 4.47 18.83
N PHE A 231 7.31 5.56 18.40
CA PHE A 231 7.92 6.70 17.73
C PHE A 231 7.71 8.03 18.48
N PRO A 232 8.33 8.25 19.66
CA PRO A 232 8.14 9.49 20.44
C PRO A 232 8.62 10.78 19.74
N GLY A 233 9.35 10.66 18.63
CA GLY A 233 9.88 11.75 17.82
C GLY A 233 11.17 11.34 17.11
N VAL A 234 11.88 12.33 16.54
CA VAL A 234 13.15 12.09 15.81
C VAL A 234 14.29 11.55 16.69
N THR A 235 14.13 11.61 18.02
CA THR A 235 15.01 10.92 18.97
C THR A 235 14.31 9.64 19.43
N PRO A 236 14.88 8.45 19.15
CA PRO A 236 14.26 7.18 19.51
C PRO A 236 14.22 6.93 21.02
N LEU A 237 13.45 5.91 21.41
CA LEU A 237 13.50 5.31 22.74
C LEU A 237 14.87 4.64 22.98
N GLU A 238 15.35 4.63 24.22
CA GLU A 238 16.60 3.92 24.58
C GLU A 238 16.49 2.40 24.35
N GLN A 239 15.29 1.86 24.57
CA GLN A 239 14.93 0.47 24.32
C GLN A 239 13.93 0.48 23.16
N ALA A 240 14.27 -0.20 22.08
CA ALA A 240 13.35 -0.33 20.95
C ALA A 240 12.16 -1.20 21.35
N VAL A 241 11.01 -0.91 20.73
CA VAL A 241 9.89 -1.86 20.66
C VAL A 241 10.34 -3.01 19.76
N ASP A 242 9.82 -4.22 20.01
CA ASP A 242 10.15 -5.38 19.18
C ASP A 242 9.64 -5.14 17.74
N PRO A 243 10.44 -5.36 16.68
CA PRO A 243 9.96 -5.27 15.30
C PRO A 243 8.72 -6.12 15.04
N GLU A 244 8.61 -7.31 15.65
CA GLU A 244 7.42 -8.17 15.51
C GLU A 244 6.15 -7.51 16.09
N GLU A 245 6.29 -6.66 17.13
CA GLU A 245 5.16 -5.90 17.70
C GLU A 245 4.75 -4.73 16.79
N VAL A 246 5.71 -4.12 16.09
CA VAL A 246 5.42 -3.07 15.08
C VAL A 246 4.69 -3.67 13.88
N GLU A 247 5.19 -4.79 13.35
CA GLU A 247 4.56 -5.57 12.27
C GLU A 247 3.12 -5.98 12.65
N GLU A 248 2.91 -6.54 13.85
CA GLU A 248 1.56 -6.93 14.31
C GLU A 248 0.57 -5.75 14.32
N HIS A 249 1.03 -4.53 14.63
CA HIS A 249 0.18 -3.34 14.60
C HIS A 249 -0.09 -2.85 13.17
N VAL A 250 0.90 -2.91 12.29
CA VAL A 250 0.73 -2.57 10.87
C VAL A 250 -0.25 -3.53 10.21
N ASP A 251 -0.06 -4.84 10.37
CA ASP A 251 -0.94 -5.89 9.85
C ASP A 251 -2.41 -5.64 10.20
N LYS A 252 -2.66 -5.28 11.47
CA LYS A 252 -4.00 -4.96 11.95
C LYS A 252 -4.57 -3.70 11.31
N ILE A 253 -3.77 -2.63 11.18
CA ILE A 253 -4.24 -1.42 10.48
C ILE A 253 -4.61 -1.77 9.04
N VAL A 254 -3.75 -2.50 8.35
CA VAL A 254 -3.97 -2.89 6.95
C VAL A 254 -5.23 -3.75 6.82
N ALA A 255 -5.41 -4.76 7.68
CA ALA A 255 -6.59 -5.62 7.66
C ALA A 255 -7.90 -4.82 7.86
N GLU A 256 -7.99 -4.04 8.93
CA GLU A 256 -9.17 -3.24 9.26
C GLU A 256 -9.46 -2.17 8.19
N LEU A 257 -8.40 -1.53 7.68
CA LEU A 257 -8.54 -0.51 6.64
C LEU A 257 -9.06 -1.10 5.34
N ARG A 258 -8.52 -2.23 4.90
CA ARG A 258 -8.95 -2.89 3.66
C ARG A 258 -10.40 -3.34 3.71
N GLU A 259 -10.85 -3.85 4.87
CA GLU A 259 -12.27 -4.12 5.13
C GLU A 259 -13.10 -2.84 5.00
N ALA A 260 -12.70 -1.77 5.69
CA ALA A 260 -13.42 -0.51 5.72
C ALA A 260 -13.50 0.23 4.38
N VAL A 261 -12.50 0.10 3.51
CA VAL A 261 -12.47 0.79 2.21
C VAL A 261 -12.90 -0.09 1.04
N GLY A 262 -13.43 -1.28 1.32
CA GLY A 262 -13.99 -2.17 0.29
C GLY A 262 -12.93 -2.71 -0.67
N LEU A 263 -11.66 -2.77 -0.25
CA LEU A 263 -10.56 -3.42 -0.97
C LEU A 263 -10.61 -4.96 -0.85
N GLY A 264 -11.73 -5.48 -0.31
CA GLY A 264 -11.89 -6.86 0.13
C GLY A 264 -11.02 -7.15 1.34
N GLU A 265 -11.27 -8.29 2.00
CA GLU A 265 -10.15 -9.01 2.61
C GLU A 265 -9.02 -9.02 1.57
N THR A 266 -7.76 -8.84 1.98
CA THR A 266 -6.67 -9.32 1.11
C THR A 266 -7.17 -10.64 0.56
N VAL A 267 -7.09 -10.84 -0.76
CA VAL A 267 -7.03 -12.22 -1.21
C VAL A 267 -5.72 -12.67 -0.58
N THR A 268 -5.77 -13.13 0.67
CA THR A 268 -4.84 -14.07 1.23
C THR A 268 -4.87 -15.12 0.16
N GLN A 269 -3.85 -15.04 -0.70
CA GLN A 269 -3.66 -16.01 -1.75
C GLN A 269 -3.88 -17.32 -1.03
N SER A 270 -4.86 -18.09 -1.51
CA SER A 270 -5.09 -19.39 -0.91
C SER A 270 -3.73 -20.09 -0.85
N PRO A 271 -3.47 -20.95 0.14
CA PRO A 271 -2.19 -21.65 0.19
C PRO A 271 -1.79 -22.29 -1.16
N ALA A 272 -2.77 -22.66 -1.98
CA ALA A 272 -2.57 -23.11 -3.36
C ALA A 272 -2.06 -22.02 -4.33
N GLU A 273 -2.56 -20.79 -4.24
CA GLU A 273 -2.10 -19.64 -5.05
C GLU A 273 -0.69 -19.19 -4.64
N VAL A 274 -0.38 -19.15 -3.34
CA VAL A 274 0.99 -18.87 -2.85
C VAL A 274 1.94 -19.95 -3.36
N VAL A 275 1.59 -21.23 -3.20
CA VAL A 275 2.38 -22.35 -3.73
C VAL A 275 2.56 -22.27 -5.25
N ALA A 276 1.54 -21.84 -5.99
CA ALA A 276 1.66 -21.65 -7.44
C ALA A 276 2.64 -20.53 -7.81
N ALA A 277 2.63 -19.41 -7.09
CA ALA A 277 3.56 -18.29 -7.30
C ALA A 277 5.01 -18.69 -6.97
N ILE A 278 5.22 -19.42 -5.86
CA ILE A 278 6.53 -19.98 -5.50
C ILE A 278 7.07 -20.85 -6.63
N ARG A 279 6.24 -21.76 -7.17
CA ARG A 279 6.61 -22.65 -8.29
C ARG A 279 7.05 -21.87 -9.52
N GLU A 280 6.30 -20.84 -9.89
CA GLU A 280 6.66 -19.98 -11.02
C GLU A 280 8.03 -19.32 -10.83
N LYS A 281 8.31 -18.78 -9.64
CA LYS A 281 9.60 -18.16 -9.32
C LYS A 281 10.74 -19.19 -9.38
N VAL A 282 10.55 -20.39 -8.83
CA VAL A 282 11.53 -21.50 -8.93
C VAL A 282 11.79 -21.87 -10.38
N ASP A 283 10.75 -22.06 -11.20
CA ASP A 283 10.90 -22.42 -12.61
C ASP A 283 11.63 -21.32 -13.40
N ARG A 284 11.23 -20.06 -13.22
CA ARG A 284 11.89 -18.91 -13.86
C ARG A 284 13.35 -18.76 -13.44
N SER A 285 13.69 -19.05 -12.17
CA SER A 285 15.09 -19.02 -11.73
C SER A 285 15.97 -19.97 -12.55
N LEU A 286 15.46 -21.15 -12.91
CA LEU A 286 16.19 -22.12 -13.74
C LEU A 286 16.27 -21.68 -15.20
N GLU A 287 15.24 -21.01 -15.73
CA GLU A 287 15.25 -20.43 -17.07
C GLU A 287 16.33 -19.35 -17.21
N GLU A 288 16.38 -18.40 -16.27
CA GLU A 288 17.40 -17.35 -16.28
C GLU A 288 18.81 -17.95 -16.09
N TYR A 289 18.96 -18.93 -15.20
CA TYR A 289 20.24 -19.62 -14.99
C TYR A 289 20.74 -20.32 -16.27
N LYS A 290 19.83 -20.94 -17.03
CA LYS A 290 20.15 -21.58 -18.32
C LYS A 290 20.61 -20.57 -19.39
N GLU A 291 20.14 -19.34 -19.30
CA GLU A 291 20.59 -18.23 -20.16
C GLU A 291 21.92 -17.60 -19.70
N GLY A 292 22.46 -18.05 -18.57
CA GLY A 292 23.71 -17.54 -17.97
C GLY A 292 23.53 -16.27 -17.14
N LYS A 293 22.28 -15.93 -16.80
CA LYS A 293 21.89 -14.78 -15.97
C LYS A 293 21.81 -15.21 -14.51
N ASN A 294 22.99 -15.42 -13.91
CA ASN A 294 23.08 -16.07 -12.62
C ASN A 294 22.62 -15.19 -11.46
N ASP A 295 22.76 -13.87 -11.57
CA ASP A 295 22.33 -12.94 -10.53
C ASP A 295 20.79 -12.85 -10.51
N GLU A 296 20.17 -12.73 -11.69
CA GLU A 296 18.71 -12.74 -11.83
C GLU A 296 18.08 -14.08 -11.38
N ALA A 297 18.73 -15.19 -11.71
CA ALA A 297 18.34 -16.51 -11.22
C ALA A 297 18.40 -16.60 -9.70
N TYR A 298 19.45 -16.03 -9.09
CA TYR A 298 19.62 -16.04 -7.64
C TYR A 298 18.52 -15.22 -6.94
N GLU A 299 18.21 -14.02 -7.45
CA GLU A 299 17.16 -13.17 -6.89
C GLU A 299 15.78 -13.83 -6.98
N LEU A 300 15.44 -14.43 -8.13
CA LEU A 300 14.19 -15.18 -8.28
C LEU A 300 14.10 -16.36 -7.30
N ALA A 301 15.20 -17.09 -7.09
CA ALA A 301 15.23 -18.20 -6.13
C ALA A 301 15.15 -17.72 -4.68
N ALA A 302 15.68 -16.54 -4.35
CA ALA A 302 15.55 -15.93 -3.03
C ALA A 302 14.12 -15.45 -2.77
N SER A 303 13.51 -14.74 -3.73
CA SER A 303 12.11 -14.26 -3.70
C SER A 303 11.09 -15.40 -3.64
N ALA A 304 11.43 -16.60 -4.15
CA ALA A 304 10.57 -17.77 -3.99
C ALA A 304 10.42 -18.22 -2.52
N TYR A 305 11.44 -17.95 -1.70
CA TYR A 305 11.42 -18.25 -0.27
C TYR A 305 10.85 -17.07 0.54
N LEU A 306 11.45 -15.88 0.39
CA LEU A 306 11.12 -14.69 1.18
C LEU A 306 9.68 -14.23 0.91
N ASP A 307 9.41 -13.69 -0.29
CA ASP A 307 8.07 -13.26 -0.71
C ASP A 307 7.21 -14.43 -1.23
N GLY A 308 7.30 -15.59 -0.58
CA GLY A 308 6.61 -16.80 -0.98
C GLY A 308 6.40 -17.76 0.17
N PHE A 309 7.41 -18.58 0.44
CA PHE A 309 7.30 -19.65 1.44
C PHE A 309 7.15 -19.13 2.88
N GLU A 310 7.76 -17.99 3.24
CA GLU A 310 7.62 -17.41 4.59
C GLU A 310 6.16 -17.16 4.97
N HIS A 311 5.32 -16.74 4.02
CA HIS A 311 3.87 -16.57 4.22
C HIS A 311 3.14 -17.87 4.61
N LEU A 312 3.74 -19.04 4.37
CA LEU A 312 3.17 -20.36 4.71
C LEU A 312 3.79 -20.96 5.97
N GLU A 313 4.93 -20.46 6.43
CA GLU A 313 5.73 -21.09 7.49
C GLU A 313 4.98 -21.17 8.82
N GLY A 314 4.35 -20.06 9.26
CA GLY A 314 3.63 -20.01 10.52
C GLY A 314 2.53 -21.09 10.60
N ASP A 315 1.70 -21.19 9.57
CA ASP A 315 0.63 -22.17 9.49
C ASP A 315 1.15 -23.61 9.39
N LEU A 316 2.23 -23.83 8.63
CA LEU A 316 2.84 -25.14 8.44
C LEU A 316 3.59 -25.62 9.66
N LEU A 317 4.25 -24.75 10.43
CA LEU A 317 5.03 -25.11 11.63
C LEU A 317 4.16 -25.85 12.65
N SER A 318 2.89 -25.45 12.77
CA SER A 318 1.92 -26.10 13.65
C SER A 318 1.48 -27.49 13.18
N LYS A 319 1.67 -27.81 11.89
CA LYS A 319 1.19 -29.02 11.22
C LYS A 319 2.30 -30.02 10.95
N ASP A 320 3.44 -29.56 10.44
CA ASP A 320 4.60 -30.38 10.07
C ASP A 320 5.90 -29.55 10.09
N LYS A 321 6.54 -29.47 11.26
CA LYS A 321 7.82 -28.76 11.44
C LYS A 321 8.96 -29.35 10.60
N GLU A 322 8.99 -30.67 10.40
CA GLU A 322 10.06 -31.32 9.64
C GLU A 322 9.97 -30.97 8.15
N LEU A 323 8.75 -30.82 7.62
CA LEU A 323 8.52 -30.33 6.27
C LEU A 323 9.01 -28.89 6.07
N VAL A 324 8.76 -28.01 7.04
CA VAL A 324 9.22 -26.61 7.00
C VAL A 324 10.75 -26.55 6.97
N GLU A 325 11.43 -27.20 7.94
CA GLU A 325 12.90 -27.25 8.01
C GLU A 325 13.52 -27.84 6.71
N THR A 326 12.82 -28.81 6.10
CA THR A 326 13.25 -29.40 4.82
C THR A 326 13.16 -28.38 3.68
N LEU A 327 12.04 -27.67 3.55
CA LEU A 327 11.82 -26.68 2.50
C LEU A 327 12.78 -25.49 2.65
N GLU A 328 12.97 -24.96 3.85
CA GLU A 328 13.97 -23.91 4.15
C GLU A 328 15.37 -24.32 3.65
N THR A 329 15.79 -25.55 3.97
CA THR A 329 17.08 -26.08 3.54
C THR A 329 17.17 -26.19 2.02
N GLN A 330 16.11 -26.67 1.36
CA GLN A 330 16.10 -26.85 -0.09
C GLN A 330 16.11 -25.51 -0.85
N PHE A 331 15.33 -24.52 -0.42
CA PHE A 331 15.37 -23.17 -1.00
C PHE A 331 16.76 -22.55 -0.86
N LYS A 332 17.36 -22.68 0.33
CA LYS A 332 18.73 -22.24 0.57
C LYS A 332 19.74 -22.96 -0.35
N ASP A 333 19.63 -24.28 -0.50
CA ASP A 333 20.52 -25.08 -1.33
C ASP A 333 20.39 -24.76 -2.82
N LEU A 334 19.19 -24.36 -3.28
CA LEU A 334 18.93 -23.93 -4.65
C LEU A 334 19.67 -22.63 -4.93
N ARG A 335 19.47 -21.64 -4.05
CA ARG A 335 20.13 -20.34 -4.10
C ARG A 335 21.66 -20.46 -4.05
N ASP A 336 22.18 -21.26 -3.13
CA ASP A 336 23.62 -21.52 -3.00
C ASP A 336 24.17 -22.28 -4.23
N GLY A 337 23.37 -23.19 -4.80
CA GLY A 337 23.72 -23.93 -6.00
C GLY A 337 23.84 -23.04 -7.24
N ILE A 338 22.91 -22.11 -7.42
CA ILE A 338 22.94 -21.08 -8.48
C ILE A 338 24.20 -20.23 -8.33
N LYS A 339 24.45 -19.70 -7.13
CA LYS A 339 25.63 -18.85 -6.83
C LYS A 339 26.96 -19.58 -7.04
N ALA A 340 27.01 -20.87 -6.72
CA ALA A 340 28.19 -21.72 -6.90
C ALA A 340 28.39 -22.20 -8.34
N GLY A 341 27.45 -21.95 -9.25
CA GLY A 341 27.55 -22.41 -10.64
C GLY A 341 27.41 -23.93 -10.79
N LYS A 342 26.56 -24.58 -9.98
CA LYS A 342 26.34 -26.04 -10.06
C LYS A 342 25.79 -26.46 -11.43
N PRO A 343 26.00 -27.72 -11.86
CA PRO A 343 25.38 -28.25 -13.08
C PRO A 343 23.87 -28.04 -13.08
N LEU A 344 23.30 -27.56 -14.20
CA LEU A 344 21.86 -27.29 -14.33
C LEU A 344 21.00 -28.51 -13.93
N ALA A 345 21.42 -29.73 -14.29
CA ALA A 345 20.72 -30.95 -13.93
C ALA A 345 20.58 -31.18 -12.42
N ASP A 346 21.55 -30.71 -11.62
CA ASP A 346 21.50 -30.81 -10.16
C ASP A 346 20.49 -29.80 -9.59
N LEU A 347 20.41 -28.59 -10.18
CA LEU A 347 19.44 -27.56 -9.80
C LEU A 347 18.01 -27.94 -10.20
N GLU A 348 17.83 -28.50 -11.39
CA GLU A 348 16.54 -29.06 -11.86
C GLU A 348 16.05 -30.18 -10.94
N THR A 349 16.96 -31.03 -10.45
CA THR A 349 16.62 -32.08 -9.48
C THR A 349 16.12 -31.47 -8.18
N LEU A 350 16.85 -30.48 -7.63
CA LEU A 350 16.47 -29.82 -6.38
C LEU A 350 15.15 -29.06 -6.49
N ALA A 351 14.91 -28.34 -7.60
CA ALA A 351 13.62 -27.70 -7.87
C ALA A 351 12.46 -28.71 -7.92
N GLY A 352 12.69 -29.90 -8.50
CA GLY A 352 11.72 -30.98 -8.47
C GLY A 352 11.39 -31.47 -7.05
N GLU A 353 12.39 -31.53 -6.17
CA GLU A 353 12.19 -31.90 -4.76
C GLU A 353 11.44 -30.81 -3.99
N ILE A 354 11.76 -29.54 -4.21
CA ILE A 354 11.02 -28.39 -3.67
C ILE A 354 9.55 -28.49 -4.09
N ASN A 355 9.28 -28.65 -5.39
CA ASN A 355 7.91 -28.72 -5.92
C ASN A 355 7.10 -29.88 -5.31
N ALA A 356 7.74 -31.03 -5.08
CA ALA A 356 7.12 -32.18 -4.44
C ALA A 356 6.85 -31.99 -2.93
N ASN A 357 7.65 -31.17 -2.24
CA ASN A 357 7.41 -30.80 -0.85
C ASN A 357 6.37 -29.68 -0.74
N LEU A 358 6.32 -28.75 -1.69
CA LEU A 358 5.24 -27.77 -1.83
C LEU A 358 3.87 -28.45 -2.07
N ASP A 359 3.82 -29.57 -2.81
CA ASP A 359 2.59 -30.39 -2.93
C ASP A 359 2.09 -30.88 -1.56
N LYS A 360 3.01 -31.25 -0.66
CA LYS A 360 2.67 -31.70 0.69
C LYS A 360 2.21 -30.53 1.55
N ALA A 361 2.91 -29.40 1.48
CA ALA A 361 2.55 -28.18 2.19
C ALA A 361 1.14 -27.74 1.80
N GLU A 362 0.84 -27.66 0.50
CA GLU A 362 -0.48 -27.33 -0.02
C GLU A 362 -1.56 -28.30 0.50
N ALA A 363 -1.26 -29.60 0.59
CA ALA A 363 -2.20 -30.60 1.09
C ALA A 363 -2.49 -30.49 2.60
N LEU A 364 -1.54 -29.96 3.39
CA LEU A 364 -1.70 -29.73 4.83
C LEU A 364 -2.46 -28.44 5.15
N LEU A 365 -2.43 -27.48 4.22
CA LEU A 365 -3.04 -26.16 4.37
C LEU A 365 -4.47 -26.06 3.78
N LYS A 366 -4.94 -27.13 3.12
CA LYS A 366 -6.36 -27.35 2.78
C LYS A 366 -7.17 -27.76 4.01
#